data_AF-A0AAN4VNG9-F1
#
_entry.id   AF-A0AAN4VNG9-F1
#
_cell.length_a   1.000
_cell.length_b   1.000
_cell.length_c   1.000
_cell.angle_alpha   90.00
_cell.angle_beta   90.00
_cell.angle_gamma   90.00
#
_symmetry.space_group_name_H-M   'P 1'
#
loop_
_entity.id
_entity.type
_entity.pdbx_description
1 polymer ?
#
loop_
_entity_poly.entity_id
_entity_poly.type
_entity_poly.pdbx_seq_one_letter_code
_entity_poly.pdbx_strand_id
1 'polypeptide(L)' 'MRLNFNSKDGVFAIKAENEEEKTQLKTSVPAICDLIIDFFDAEVQEMKAAKE' A
#
# COMPACT_ATOMS: atom_id res chain seq x y z
N MET A 1 11.73 5.66 7.49
CA MET A 1 11.25 5.43 6.11
C MET A 1 10.38 6.62 5.73
N ARG A 2 10.45 7.07 4.47
CA ARG A 2 9.67 8.21 3.97
C ARG A 2 8.67 7.78 2.91
N LEU A 3 7.39 8.09 3.12
CA LEU A 3 6.33 7.95 2.13
C LEU A 3 6.22 9.26 1.33
N ASN A 4 6.34 9.16 0.01
CA ASN A 4 6.18 10.27 -0.91
C ASN A 4 5.01 10.00 -1.84
N PHE A 5 4.11 10.97 -1.98
CA PHE A 5 3.03 10.92 -2.96
C PHE A 5 3.38 11.81 -4.16
N ASN A 6 3.45 11.19 -5.34
CA ASN A 6 3.55 11.90 -6.60
C ASN A 6 2.14 12.16 -7.15
N SER A 7 1.63 13.37 -6.92
CA SER A 7 0.29 13.76 -7.34
C SER A 7 0.08 13.83 -8.85
N LYS A 8 1.16 13.95 -9.63
CA LYS A 8 1.09 13.96 -11.10
C LYS A 8 0.76 12.58 -11.65
N ASP A 9 1.39 11.56 -11.08
CA ASP A 9 1.29 10.18 -11.56
C ASP A 9 0.35 9.33 -10.69
N GLY A 10 -0.14 9.87 -9.56
CA GLY A 10 -0.96 9.15 -8.59
C GLY A 10 -0.21 8.05 -7.83
N VAL A 11 1.12 8.09 -7.81
CA VAL A 11 1.97 7.01 -7.29
C VAL A 11 2.46 7.34 -5.88
N PHE A 12 2.30 6.40 -4.96
CA PHE A 12 2.97 6.40 -3.66
C PHE A 12 4.32 5.67 -3.77
N ALA A 13 5.40 6.33 -3.36
CA ALA A 13 6.73 5.76 -3.30
C ALA A 13 7.21 5.75 -1.84
N ILE A 14 7.73 4.61 -1.38
CA ILE A 14 8.36 4.49 -0.06
C ILE A 14 9.87 4.42 -0.27
N LYS A 15 10.60 5.33 0.38
CA LYS A 15 12.07 5.36 0.34
C LYS A 15 12.63 5.11 1.74
N ALA A 16 13.55 4.17 1.84
CA ALA A 16 14.35 3.97 3.04
C ALA A 16 15.42 5.06 3.14
N GLU A 17 15.65 5.59 4.34
CA GLU A 17 16.66 6.62 4.59
C GLU A 17 18.03 6.02 4.92
N ASN A 18 18.09 4.73 5.27
CA ASN A 18 19.31 4.00 5.57
C ASN A 18 19.17 2.50 5.22
N GLU A 19 20.26 1.72 5.35
CA GLU A 19 20.27 0.29 5.00
C GLU A 19 19.44 -0.59 5.94
N GLU A 20 19.29 -0.21 7.20
CA GLU A 20 18.43 -0.92 8.17
C GLU A 20 16.96 -0.78 7.76
N GLU A 21 16.50 0.44 7.50
CA GLU A 21 15.16 0.73 7.00
C GLU A 21 14.89 0.08 5.65
N LYS A 22 15.90 -0.03 4.78
CA LYS A 22 15.78 -0.71 3.49
C LYS A 22 15.54 -2.21 3.66
N THR A 23 16.18 -2.81 4.66
CA THR A 23 15.98 -4.21 5.02
C THR A 23 14.57 -4.42 5.56
N GLN A 24 14.14 -3.57 6.50
CA GLN A 24 12.78 -3.58 7.04
C GLN A 24 11.74 -3.39 5.94
N LEU A 25 11.94 -2.42 5.03
CA LEU A 25 11.06 -2.17 3.90
C LEU A 25 10.88 -3.43 3.05
N LYS A 26 11.98 -4.07 2.65
CA LYS A 26 11.94 -5.31 1.84
C LYS A 26 11.19 -6.45 2.55
N THR A 27 11.39 -6.61 3.85
CA THR A 27 10.70 -7.64 4.64
C THR A 27 9.21 -7.32 4.81
N SER A 28 8.85 -6.04 4.84
CA SER A 28 7.46 -5.58 5.02
C SER A 28 6.62 -5.55 3.73
N VAL A 29 7.24 -5.64 2.54
CA VAL A 29 6.54 -5.58 1.25
C VAL A 29 5.34 -6.56 1.18
N PRO A 30 5.46 -7.84 1.55
CA PRO A 30 4.33 -8.77 1.48
C PRO A 30 3.14 -8.30 2.32
N ALA A 31 3.39 -7.92 3.58
CA ALA A 31 2.34 -7.46 4.49
C ALA A 31 1.66 -6.17 4.00
N ILE A 32 2.42 -5.25 3.37
CA ILE A 32 1.86 -4.03 2.77
C ILE A 32 0.96 -4.40 1.58
N CYS A 33 1.37 -5.35 0.74
CA CYS A 33 0.54 -5.82 -0.37
C CYS A 33 -0.74 -6.48 0.12
N ASP A 34 -0.67 -7.33 1.14
CA ASP A 34 -1.85 -7.98 1.73
C ASP A 34 -2.87 -6.95 2.23
N LEU A 35 -2.41 -5.92 2.96
CA LEU A 35 -3.28 -4.84 3.44
C LEU A 35 -3.97 -4.05 2.31
N ILE A 36 -3.27 -3.83 1.20
CA ILE A 36 -3.83 -3.14 0.03
C ILE A 36 -4.89 -4.00 -0.64
N ILE A 37 -4.62 -5.30 -0.80
CA ILE A 37 -5.57 -6.24 -1.39
C ILE A 37 -6.82 -6.33 -0.53
N ASP A 38 -6.67 -6.52 0.78
CA ASP A 38 -7.77 -6.60 1.73
C ASP A 38 -8.66 -5.35 1.70
N PHE A 39 -8.06 -4.16 1.57
CA PHE A 39 -8.80 -2.89 1.46
C PHE A 39 -9.68 -2.85 0.20
N PHE A 40 -9.12 -3.21 -0.96
CA PHE A 40 -9.88 -3.20 -2.22
C PHE A 40 -10.91 -4.33 -2.29
N ASP A 41 -10.60 -5.50 -1.75
CA ASP A 41 -11.57 -6.59 -1.67
C ASP A 41 -12.76 -6.20 -0.79
N ALA A 42 -12.53 -5.52 0.34
CA ALA A 42 -13.59 -4.97 1.18
C ALA A 42 -14.44 -3.92 0.43
N GLU A 43 -13.83 -2.95 -0.24
CA GLU A 43 -14.58 -1.95 -1.05
C GLU A 43 -15.42 -2.61 -2.14
N VAL A 44 -14.88 -3.63 -2.82
CA VAL A 44 -15.63 -4.38 -3.85
C VAL A 44 -16.81 -5.12 -3.24
N GLN A 45 -16.67 -5.71 -2.05
CA GLN A 45 -17.77 -6.37 -1.35
C GLN A 45 -18.84 -5.35 -0.92
N GLU A 46 -18.45 -4.19 -0.40
CA GLU A 46 -19.38 -3.12 -0.02
C GLU A 46 -20.14 -2.55 -1.23
N MET A 47 -19.46 -2.32 -2.36
CA MET A 47 -20.11 -1.87 -3.60
C MET A 47 -21.07 -2.92 -4.19
N LYS A 48 -20.77 -4.21 -4.00
CA LYS A 48 -21.68 -5.30 -4.40
C LYS A 48 -22.93 -5.32 -3.51
N ALA A 49 -22.75 -5.21 -2.20
CA ALA A 49 -23.86 -5.21 -1.23
C ALA A 49 -24.81 -4.01 -1.41
N ALA A 50 -24.30 -2.85 -1.83
CA ALA A 50 -25.12 -1.66 -2.05
C ALA A 50 -25.92 -1.66 -3.37
N LYS A 51 -25.66 -2.61 -4.29
CA LYS A 51 -26.36 -2.74 -5.58
C LYS A 51 -27.48 -3.78 -5.57
N GLU A 52 -27.62 -4.56 -4.50
CA GLU A 52 -28.70 -5.55 -4.28
C GLU A 52 -29.85 -4.94 -3.47
#